data_AF-E3NL70-F1
#
_entry.id   AF-E3NL70-F1
#
_cell.length_a   1.000
_cell.length_b   1.000
_cell.length_c   1.000
_cell.angle_alpha   90.00
_cell.angle_beta   90.00
_cell.angle_gamma   90.00
#
_symmetry.space_group_name_H-M   'P 1'
#
loop_
_entity.id
_entity.type
_entity.pdbx_description
1 polymer ?
#
loop_
_entity_poly.entity_id
_entity_poly.type
_entity_poly.pdbx_seq_one_letter_code
_entity_poly.pdbx_strand_id
1 'polypeptide(L)'
;MFFFTLLLLPFSISGQTDYILNPACLNEFNEIYSCVRNQSLFQYFESSPRDDSALNHEISEELQYVLACSGPLHCPISQLFRSFLYQKKCILDYYNENLEACAGMYVVLDVWRRCGTGDVDDDFFELDEKCTVVEFLKHSTCDNKDASRFLLFTNLVRSIYESGIRYGPEIKHYVEKISISF
;
A
#
# COMPACT_ATOMS: atom_id res chain seq x y z
N MET A 1 -39.13 -39.48 -21.76
CA MET A 1 -39.61 -38.96 -20.46
C MET A 1 -38.63 -39.47 -19.41
N PHE A 2 -37.44 -38.91 -19.14
CA PHE A 2 -36.95 -37.53 -19.02
C PHE A 2 -37.91 -36.60 -18.29
N PHE A 3 -37.40 -36.04 -17.19
CA PHE A 3 -37.96 -35.09 -16.23
C PHE A 3 -38.46 -35.66 -14.90
N PHE A 4 -38.00 -35.01 -13.83
CA PHE A 4 -38.37 -35.12 -12.41
C PHE A 4 -37.60 -36.13 -11.56
N THR A 5 -36.33 -35.84 -11.23
CA THR A 5 -35.78 -36.10 -9.87
C THR A 5 -34.44 -35.41 -9.57
N LEU A 6 -34.11 -34.30 -10.25
CA LEU A 6 -32.83 -33.58 -10.07
C LEU A 6 -33.03 -32.13 -9.58
N LEU A 7 -34.00 -31.91 -8.69
CA LEU A 7 -34.42 -30.56 -8.27
C LEU A 7 -34.63 -30.47 -6.76
N LEU A 8 -33.68 -30.98 -5.97
CA LEU A 8 -33.56 -30.70 -4.54
C LEU A 8 -32.08 -30.64 -4.11
N LEU A 9 -31.21 -30.10 -4.96
CA LEU A 9 -29.99 -29.50 -4.44
C LEU A 9 -30.38 -28.07 -4.05
N PRO A 10 -30.38 -27.72 -2.75
CA PRO A 10 -30.27 -26.32 -2.41
C PRO A 10 -28.94 -25.89 -3.02
N PHE A 11 -28.99 -25.16 -4.12
CA PHE A 11 -27.90 -24.29 -4.46
C PHE A 11 -27.78 -23.38 -3.25
N SER A 12 -26.83 -23.72 -2.38
CA SER A 12 -26.23 -22.80 -1.44
C SER A 12 -25.73 -21.66 -2.32
N ILE A 13 -26.58 -20.66 -2.52
CA ILE A 13 -26.15 -19.34 -2.96
C ILE A 13 -25.23 -18.93 -1.82
N SER A 14 -23.94 -19.17 -2.03
CA SER A 14 -22.86 -18.63 -1.23
C SER A 14 -23.23 -17.18 -0.98
N GLY A 15 -23.40 -16.81 0.28
CA GLY A 15 -23.72 -15.45 0.66
C GLY A 15 -22.69 -14.51 0.07
N GLN A 16 -23.02 -13.90 -1.07
CA GLN A 16 -22.56 -12.56 -1.37
C GLN A 16 -23.24 -11.71 -0.32
N THR A 17 -22.52 -11.44 0.76
CA THR A 17 -22.83 -10.28 1.59
C THR A 17 -22.67 -9.10 0.66
N ASP A 18 -23.75 -8.66 0.02
CA ASP A 18 -23.76 -7.41 -0.74
C ASP A 18 -23.39 -6.32 0.26
N TYR A 19 -22.12 -5.90 0.24
CA TYR A 19 -21.67 -4.77 1.03
C TYR A 19 -22.40 -3.56 0.46
N ILE A 20 -23.40 -3.06 1.19
CA ILE A 20 -24.14 -1.87 0.78
C ILE A 20 -23.18 -0.69 0.95
N LEU A 21 -22.46 -0.37 -0.13
CA LEU A 21 -21.54 0.76 -0.17
C LEU A 21 -22.32 2.06 -0.01
N ASN A 22 -21.78 2.98 0.77
CA ASN A 22 -22.36 4.30 0.90
C ASN A 22 -22.18 5.06 -0.43
N PRO A 23 -23.28 5.52 -1.08
CA PRO A 23 -23.19 6.19 -2.37
C PRO A 23 -22.35 7.47 -2.36
N ALA A 24 -22.36 8.22 -1.25
CA ALA A 24 -21.53 9.42 -1.11
C ALA A 24 -20.04 9.06 -1.10
N CYS A 25 -19.67 8.00 -0.37
CA CYS A 25 -18.31 7.49 -0.39
C CYS A 25 -17.93 7.00 -1.79
N LEU A 26 -18.81 6.28 -2.49
CA LEU A 26 -18.54 5.80 -3.85
C LEU A 26 -18.25 6.96 -4.83
N ASN A 27 -19.01 8.05 -4.75
CA ASN A 27 -18.76 9.25 -5.56
C ASN A 27 -17.40 9.87 -5.24
N GLU A 28 -17.04 9.99 -3.96
CA GLU A 28 -15.73 10.51 -3.55
C GLU A 28 -14.57 9.62 -3.99
N PHE A 29 -14.73 8.30 -3.94
CA PHE A 29 -13.74 7.38 -4.52
C PHE A 29 -13.65 7.55 -6.04
N ASN A 30 -14.77 7.71 -6.77
CA ASN A 30 -14.74 7.99 -8.21
C ASN A 30 -13.99 9.30 -8.52
N GLU A 31 -14.14 10.34 -7.70
CA GLU A 31 -13.37 11.58 -7.84
C GLU A 31 -11.86 11.33 -7.70
N ILE A 32 -11.45 10.59 -6.67
CA ILE A 32 -10.03 10.21 -6.48
C ILE A 32 -9.51 9.44 -7.69
N TYR A 33 -10.25 8.43 -8.17
CA TYR A 33 -9.82 7.61 -9.30
C TYR A 33 -9.85 8.36 -10.64
N SER A 34 -10.72 9.36 -10.80
CA SER A 34 -10.73 10.22 -11.99
C SER A 34 -9.47 11.10 -12.12
N CYS A 35 -8.76 11.30 -11.01
CA CYS A 35 -7.50 12.01 -10.98
C CYS A 35 -6.28 11.13 -11.32
N VAL A 36 -6.44 9.82 -11.44
CA VAL A 36 -5.34 8.94 -11.81
C VAL A 36 -5.02 9.14 -13.29
N ARG A 37 -3.82 9.64 -13.58
CA ARG A 37 -3.31 9.86 -14.95
C ARG A 37 -2.67 8.60 -15.52
N ASN A 38 -2.03 7.79 -14.67
CA ASN A 38 -1.37 6.56 -15.06
C ASN A 38 -1.82 5.39 -14.19
N GLN A 39 -2.84 4.67 -14.65
CA GLN A 39 -3.38 3.51 -13.94
C GLN A 39 -2.33 2.40 -13.75
N SER A 40 -1.42 2.22 -14.71
CA SER A 40 -0.38 1.21 -14.62
C SER A 40 0.66 1.50 -13.54
N LEU A 41 0.89 2.77 -13.19
CA LEU A 41 1.70 3.15 -12.02
C LEU A 41 0.88 3.08 -10.75
N PHE A 42 -0.35 3.60 -10.80
CA PHE A 42 -1.23 3.69 -9.65
C PHE A 42 -1.71 2.33 -9.13
N GLN A 43 -1.62 1.24 -9.89
CA GLN A 43 -1.85 -0.11 -9.35
C GLN A 43 -0.71 -0.62 -8.45
N TYR A 44 0.49 -0.02 -8.53
CA TYR A 44 1.67 -0.50 -7.79
C TYR A 44 1.94 0.25 -6.49
N PHE A 45 1.19 1.30 -6.17
CA PHE A 45 1.40 2.09 -4.95
C PHE A 45 1.23 1.24 -3.66
N GLU A 46 0.38 0.21 -3.67
CA GLU A 46 0.21 -0.68 -2.53
C GLU A 46 1.50 -1.44 -2.22
N SER A 47 2.17 -1.92 -3.27
CA SER A 47 3.45 -2.64 -3.23
C SER A 47 4.68 -1.75 -3.05
N SER A 48 4.49 -0.44 -2.89
CA SER A 48 5.59 0.50 -2.64
C SER A 48 6.00 0.51 -1.17
N PRO A 49 7.30 0.65 -0.84
CA PRO A 49 8.41 0.94 -1.75
C PRO A 49 8.92 -0.28 -2.55
N ARG A 50 9.41 -0.03 -3.77
CA ARG A 50 9.90 -1.03 -4.73
C ARG A 50 11.41 -0.97 -4.93
N ASP A 51 12.03 -2.07 -5.36
CA ASP A 51 13.48 -2.12 -5.63
C ASP A 51 13.98 -1.10 -6.67
N ASP A 52 13.11 -0.68 -7.59
CA ASP A 52 13.37 0.37 -8.58
C ASP A 52 13.09 1.77 -8.01
N SER A 53 14.17 2.54 -7.80
CA SER A 53 14.12 3.94 -7.36
C SER A 53 13.37 4.84 -8.34
N ALA A 54 13.58 4.71 -9.66
CA ALA A 54 12.93 5.57 -10.64
C ALA A 54 11.41 5.37 -10.60
N LEU A 55 10.98 4.11 -10.50
CA LEU A 55 9.57 3.77 -10.33
C LEU A 55 8.99 4.36 -9.04
N ASN A 56 9.73 4.34 -7.93
CA ASN A 56 9.29 4.96 -6.67
C ASN A 56 9.10 6.49 -6.82
N HIS A 57 9.98 7.17 -7.55
CA HIS A 57 9.81 8.60 -7.87
C HIS A 57 8.53 8.85 -8.68
N GLU A 58 8.32 8.06 -9.76
CA GLU A 58 7.11 8.16 -10.58
C GLU A 58 5.83 7.91 -9.78
N ILE A 59 5.84 6.94 -8.86
CA ILE A 59 4.72 6.68 -7.96
C ILE A 59 4.50 7.87 -7.02
N SER A 60 5.55 8.46 -6.44
CA SER A 60 5.40 9.63 -5.55
C SER A 60 4.78 10.81 -6.29
N GLU A 61 5.23 11.09 -7.52
CA GLU A 61 4.68 12.16 -8.36
C GLU A 61 3.21 11.90 -8.72
N GLU A 62 2.84 10.66 -9.04
CA GLU A 62 1.46 10.32 -9.34
C GLU A 62 0.56 10.46 -8.10
N LEU A 63 1.02 10.03 -6.92
CA LEU A 63 0.31 10.22 -5.66
C LEU A 63 0.14 11.72 -5.35
N GLN A 64 1.17 12.54 -5.57
CA GLN A 64 1.09 13.99 -5.39
C GLN A 64 0.01 14.61 -6.29
N TYR A 65 -0.08 14.16 -7.54
CA TYR A 65 -1.10 14.64 -8.47
C TYR A 65 -2.51 14.23 -8.00
N VAL A 66 -2.72 12.95 -7.68
CA VAL A 66 -4.00 12.44 -7.20
C VAL A 66 -4.46 13.16 -5.92
N LEU A 67 -3.55 13.42 -4.99
CA LEU A 67 -3.85 14.14 -3.74
C LEU A 67 -4.21 15.62 -3.96
N ALA A 68 -3.60 16.27 -4.96
CA ALA A 68 -3.88 17.67 -5.30
C ALA A 68 -5.17 17.83 -6.12
N CYS A 69 -5.45 16.85 -6.99
CA CYS A 69 -6.63 16.83 -7.85
C CYS A 69 -7.89 16.38 -7.08
N SER A 70 -7.77 15.44 -6.15
CA SER A 70 -8.90 15.00 -5.32
C SER A 70 -9.38 16.15 -4.43
N GLY A 71 -10.63 16.57 -4.65
CA GLY A 71 -11.29 17.63 -3.91
C GLY A 71 -11.45 17.34 -2.42
N PRO A 72 -12.15 18.19 -1.66
CA PRO A 72 -12.47 17.91 -0.27
C PRO A 72 -13.31 16.61 -0.16
N LEU A 73 -12.97 15.76 0.80
CA LEU A 73 -13.65 14.49 1.06
C LEU A 73 -14.45 14.59 2.37
N HIS A 74 -15.67 14.07 2.39
CA HIS A 74 -16.56 14.12 3.55
C HIS A 74 -16.87 12.73 4.12
N CYS A 75 -16.74 11.67 3.32
CA CYS A 75 -16.89 10.32 3.81
C CYS A 75 -15.68 9.89 4.67
N PRO A 76 -15.87 9.27 5.84
CA PRO A 76 -14.76 8.77 6.65
C PRO A 76 -13.86 7.78 5.92
N ILE A 77 -14.42 6.91 5.07
CA ILE A 77 -13.67 5.85 4.39
C ILE A 77 -12.81 6.39 3.24
N SER A 78 -13.33 7.35 2.47
CA SER A 78 -12.54 8.05 1.45
C SER A 78 -11.45 8.92 2.09
N GLN A 79 -11.71 9.55 3.24
CA GLN A 79 -10.70 10.27 4.02
C GLN A 79 -9.60 9.34 4.53
N LEU A 80 -9.94 8.14 4.99
CA LEU A 80 -8.97 7.11 5.36
C LEU A 80 -8.13 6.70 4.15
N PHE A 81 -8.75 6.45 2.99
CA PHE A 81 -8.03 6.12 1.76
C PHE A 81 -7.09 7.24 1.30
N ARG A 82 -7.54 8.50 1.33
CA ARG A 82 -6.68 9.65 1.02
C ARG A 82 -5.51 9.77 1.98
N SER A 83 -5.75 9.52 3.27
CA SER A 83 -4.69 9.51 4.29
C SER A 83 -3.66 8.42 4.00
N PHE A 84 -4.10 7.24 3.55
CA PHE A 84 -3.21 6.16 3.13
C PHE A 84 -2.36 6.54 1.91
N LEU A 85 -2.96 7.15 0.87
CA LEU A 85 -2.23 7.68 -0.29
C LEU A 85 -1.18 8.72 0.13
N TYR A 86 -1.56 9.63 1.02
CA TYR A 86 -0.67 10.66 1.55
C TYR A 86 0.50 10.07 2.34
N GLN A 87 0.24 9.08 3.20
CA GLN A 87 1.29 8.41 3.97
C GLN A 87 2.26 7.68 3.04
N LYS A 88 1.77 6.95 2.03
CA LYS A 88 2.61 6.27 1.03
C LYS A 88 3.54 7.27 0.34
N LYS A 89 3.00 8.40 -0.12
CA LYS A 89 3.80 9.48 -0.68
C LYS A 89 4.87 9.98 0.29
N CYS A 90 4.49 10.32 1.51
CA CYS A 90 5.43 10.85 2.52
C CYS A 90 6.60 9.90 2.78
N ILE A 91 6.36 8.58 2.75
CA ILE A 91 7.41 7.58 2.92
C ILE A 91 8.36 7.55 1.72
N LEU A 92 7.84 7.60 0.50
CA LEU A 92 8.67 7.65 -0.70
C LEU A 92 9.54 8.91 -0.71
N ASP A 93 8.95 10.06 -0.42
CA ASP A 93 9.67 11.33 -0.32
C ASP A 93 10.73 11.29 0.79
N TYR A 94 10.38 10.77 1.97
CA TYR A 94 11.34 10.63 3.06
C TYR A 94 12.54 9.78 2.65
N TYR A 95 12.31 8.65 1.98
CA TYR A 95 13.40 7.82 1.46
C TYR A 95 14.27 8.57 0.46
N ASN A 96 13.65 9.21 -0.52
CA ASN A 96 14.34 9.96 -1.58
C ASN A 96 15.22 11.07 -0.98
N GLU A 97 14.70 11.80 0.01
CA GLU A 97 15.41 12.93 0.63
C GLU A 97 16.52 12.51 1.60
N ASN A 98 16.37 11.36 2.28
CA ASN A 98 17.22 11.04 3.43
C ASN A 98 18.13 9.83 3.23
N LEU A 99 17.81 8.91 2.32
CA LEU A 99 18.45 7.60 2.24
C LEU A 99 18.93 7.25 0.83
N GLU A 100 18.22 7.66 -0.21
CA GLU A 100 18.50 7.26 -1.60
C GLU A 100 19.93 7.56 -2.04
N ALA A 101 20.47 8.70 -1.64
CA ALA A 101 21.83 9.13 -2.00
C ALA A 101 22.94 8.17 -1.52
N CYS A 102 22.69 7.38 -0.47
CA CYS A 102 23.70 6.48 0.11
C CYS A 102 23.29 5.00 0.14
N ALA A 103 21.98 4.71 0.03
CA ALA A 103 21.41 3.36 -0.02
C ALA A 103 20.25 3.29 -1.02
N GLY A 104 20.47 2.59 -2.14
CA GLY A 104 19.41 2.26 -3.08
C GLY A 104 18.33 1.35 -2.47
N MET A 105 17.11 1.36 -2.99
CA MET A 105 15.99 0.65 -2.38
C MET A 105 16.20 -0.87 -2.37
N TYR A 106 16.95 -1.42 -3.34
CA TYR A 106 17.41 -2.80 -3.28
C TYR A 106 18.14 -3.15 -1.98
N VAL A 107 19.02 -2.27 -1.48
CA VAL A 107 19.75 -2.48 -0.21
C VAL A 107 18.78 -2.50 0.96
N VAL A 108 17.83 -1.57 0.96
CA VAL A 108 16.78 -1.48 1.99
C VAL A 108 15.98 -2.78 2.09
N LEU A 109 15.47 -3.25 0.95
CA LEU A 109 14.68 -4.48 0.88
C LEU A 109 15.49 -5.72 1.25
N ASP A 110 16.78 -5.77 0.89
CA ASP A 110 17.66 -6.88 1.26
C ASP A 110 17.93 -6.92 2.78
N VAL A 111 18.12 -5.75 3.41
CA VAL A 111 18.27 -5.66 4.88
C VAL A 111 17.00 -6.12 5.58
N TRP A 112 15.83 -5.67 5.13
CA TRP A 112 14.55 -6.13 5.70
C TRP A 112 14.39 -7.64 5.59
N ARG A 113 14.74 -8.24 4.45
CA ARG A 113 14.70 -9.70 4.27
C ARG A 113 15.65 -10.45 5.21
N ARG A 114 16.85 -9.91 5.45
CA ARG A 114 17.87 -10.56 6.29
C ARG A 114 17.57 -10.44 7.79
N CYS A 115 17.03 -9.31 8.20
CA CYS A 115 16.88 -8.95 9.60
C CYS A 115 15.44 -9.07 10.10
N GLY A 116 14.50 -9.47 9.23
CA GLY A 116 13.13 -9.79 9.59
C GLY A 116 13.05 -10.98 10.54
N THR A 117 12.26 -10.84 11.59
CA THR A 117 11.96 -11.88 12.57
C THR A 117 10.57 -12.43 12.27
N GLY A 118 10.49 -13.54 11.52
CA GLY A 118 9.22 -14.18 11.13
C GLY A 118 9.41 -15.26 10.06
N ASP A 119 8.39 -16.09 9.85
CA ASP A 119 8.33 -16.99 8.69
C ASP A 119 8.11 -16.17 7.42
N VAL A 120 8.79 -16.55 6.34
CA VAL A 120 8.85 -15.83 5.05
C VAL A 120 7.48 -15.67 4.38
N ASP A 121 6.49 -16.45 4.81
CA ASP A 121 5.14 -16.51 4.25
C ASP A 121 4.12 -15.62 4.99
N ASP A 122 4.45 -15.13 6.19
CA ASP A 122 3.61 -14.16 6.91
C ASP A 122 4.16 -12.77 6.66
N ASP A 123 3.26 -11.86 6.26
CA ASP A 123 3.56 -10.45 6.07
C ASP A 123 3.90 -9.74 7.41
N PHE A 124 5.00 -10.13 8.07
CA PHE A 124 5.43 -9.61 9.35
C PHE A 124 6.78 -8.91 9.26
N PHE A 125 6.76 -7.63 9.64
CA PHE A 125 7.82 -6.63 9.50
C PHE A 125 8.52 -6.32 10.84
N GLU A 126 8.54 -7.25 11.80
CA GLU A 126 9.42 -7.08 12.96
C GLU A 126 10.87 -7.27 12.50
N LEU A 127 11.71 -6.28 12.73
CA LEU A 127 13.13 -6.36 12.42
C LEU A 127 13.94 -6.39 13.71
N ASP A 128 14.98 -7.22 13.75
CA ASP A 128 16.04 -7.07 14.74
C ASP A 128 16.79 -5.76 14.43
N GLU A 129 16.60 -4.73 15.27
CA GLU A 129 17.21 -3.40 15.07
C GLU A 129 18.74 -3.46 15.00
N LYS A 130 19.38 -4.36 15.77
CA LYS A 130 20.84 -4.49 15.81
C LYS A 130 21.35 -5.10 14.51
N CYS A 131 20.71 -6.15 14.02
CA CYS A 131 20.96 -6.71 12.70
C CYS A 131 20.76 -5.64 11.62
N THR A 132 19.63 -4.92 11.69
CA THR A 132 19.21 -3.91 10.73
C THR A 132 20.26 -2.83 10.56
N VAL A 133 20.75 -2.25 11.65
CA VAL A 133 21.81 -1.23 11.62
C VAL A 133 23.11 -1.79 11.06
N VAL A 134 23.53 -2.99 11.50
CA VAL A 134 24.78 -3.60 11.06
C VAL A 134 24.76 -3.91 9.56
N GLU A 135 23.71 -4.58 9.07
CA GLU A 135 23.60 -4.95 7.67
C GLU A 135 23.37 -3.71 6.79
N PHE A 136 22.60 -2.71 7.25
CA PHE A 136 22.44 -1.46 6.51
C PHE A 136 23.76 -0.73 6.27
N LEU A 137 24.57 -0.53 7.32
CA LEU A 137 25.86 0.14 7.20
C LEU A 137 26.88 -0.67 6.40
N LYS A 138 26.78 -2.00 6.44
CA LYS A 138 27.65 -2.92 5.70
C LYS A 138 27.36 -2.97 4.20
N HIS A 139 26.09 -2.79 3.81
CA HIS A 139 25.63 -2.92 2.43
C HIS A 139 25.30 -1.59 1.74
N SER A 140 25.60 -0.46 2.38
CA SER A 140 25.40 0.88 1.84
C SER A 140 26.68 1.73 1.91
N THR A 141 26.61 2.94 1.37
CA THR A 141 27.64 3.99 1.57
C THR A 141 27.27 4.95 2.70
N CYS A 142 26.19 4.64 3.44
CA CYS A 142 25.67 5.48 4.51
C CYS A 142 26.55 5.40 5.76
N ASP A 143 26.38 6.37 6.67
CA ASP A 143 27.09 6.39 7.94
C ASP A 143 26.13 6.26 9.15
N ASN A 144 26.69 6.32 10.37
CA ASN A 144 25.92 6.14 11.60
C ASN A 144 24.75 7.14 11.78
N LYS A 145 24.81 8.37 11.25
CA LYS A 145 23.67 9.31 11.35
C LYS A 145 22.49 8.86 10.47
N ASP A 146 22.77 8.14 9.39
CA ASP A 146 21.76 7.65 8.44
C ASP A 146 21.11 6.36 8.93
N ALA A 147 21.79 5.59 9.79
CA ALA A 147 21.19 4.42 10.45
C ALA A 147 19.93 4.77 11.24
N SER A 148 19.92 5.88 11.99
CA SER A 148 18.72 6.35 12.71
C SER A 148 17.60 6.75 11.74
N ARG A 149 17.94 7.36 10.61
CA ARG A 149 16.96 7.72 9.56
C ARG A 149 16.36 6.48 8.91
N PHE A 150 17.18 5.44 8.72
CA PHE A 150 16.75 4.16 8.18
C PHE A 150 15.81 3.41 9.12
N LEU A 151 16.09 3.40 10.42
CA LEU A 151 15.18 2.84 11.43
C LEU A 151 13.84 3.60 11.46
N LEU A 152 13.87 4.94 11.38
CA LEU A 152 12.64 5.73 11.29
C LEU A 152 11.85 5.39 10.02
N PHE A 153 12.51 5.33 8.86
CA PHE A 153 11.88 4.93 7.60
C PHE A 153 11.19 3.56 7.70
N THR A 154 11.90 2.57 8.24
CA THR A 154 11.37 1.22 8.46
C THR A 154 10.12 1.24 9.34
N ASN A 155 10.16 1.98 10.45
CA ASN A 155 9.02 2.11 11.35
C ASN A 155 7.81 2.79 10.70
N LEU A 156 8.04 3.80 9.86
CA LEU A 156 6.98 4.43 9.08
C LEU A 156 6.34 3.44 8.11
N VAL A 157 7.15 2.65 7.39
CA VAL A 157 6.66 1.64 6.43
C VAL A 157 5.80 0.60 7.15
N ARG A 158 6.27 0.10 8.30
CA ARG A 158 5.51 -0.83 9.15
C ARG A 158 4.16 -0.23 9.59
N SER A 159 4.14 1.03 10.03
CA SER A 159 2.90 1.68 10.47
C SER A 159 1.86 1.79 9.35
N ILE A 160 2.29 2.02 8.10
CA ILE A 160 1.39 1.98 6.95
C ILE A 160 0.88 0.56 6.71
N TYR A 161 1.74 -0.45 6.82
CA TYR A 161 1.36 -1.84 6.62
C TYR A 161 0.28 -2.29 7.62
N GLU A 162 0.47 -1.97 8.91
CA GLU A 162 -0.52 -2.20 9.97
C GLU A 162 -1.85 -1.47 9.70
N SER A 163 -1.77 -0.24 9.19
CA SER A 163 -2.96 0.52 8.78
C SER A 163 -3.67 -0.14 7.59
N GLY A 164 -2.91 -0.66 6.62
CA GLY A 164 -3.42 -1.42 5.48
C GLY A 164 -4.14 -2.70 5.90
N ILE A 165 -3.59 -3.47 6.83
CA ILE A 165 -4.28 -4.65 7.38
C ILE A 165 -5.61 -4.26 8.05
N ARG A 166 -5.58 -3.18 8.85
CA ARG A 166 -6.74 -2.76 9.65
C ARG A 166 -7.89 -2.21 8.79
N TYR A 167 -7.58 -1.35 7.82
CA TYR A 167 -8.58 -0.59 7.06
C TYR A 167 -8.73 -1.06 5.60
N GLY A 168 -7.78 -1.85 5.10
CA GLY A 168 -7.75 -2.37 3.73
C GLY A 168 -9.01 -3.14 3.33
N PRO A 169 -9.57 -4.04 4.17
CA PRO A 169 -10.81 -4.75 3.81
C PRO A 169 -11.99 -3.83 3.53
N GLU A 170 -12.13 -2.74 4.29
CA GLU A 170 -13.22 -1.78 4.12
C GLU A 170 -13.01 -0.91 2.86
N ILE A 171 -11.78 -0.46 2.62
CA ILE A 171 -11.40 0.31 1.43
C ILE A 171 -11.54 -0.54 0.16
N LYS A 172 -11.15 -1.81 0.22
CA LYS A 172 -11.12 -2.75 -0.91
C LYS A 172 -12.46 -2.86 -1.62
N HIS A 173 -13.57 -2.90 -0.87
CA HIS A 173 -14.90 -2.99 -1.47
C HIS A 173 -15.27 -1.77 -2.33
N TYR A 174 -14.80 -0.57 -1.97
CA TYR A 174 -15.00 0.62 -2.79
C TYR A 174 -14.12 0.61 -4.03
N VAL A 175 -12.86 0.21 -3.90
CA VAL A 175 -11.91 0.10 -5.02
C VAL A 175 -12.38 -0.92 -6.05
N GLU A 176 -12.74 -2.14 -5.62
CA GLU A 176 -13.21 -3.21 -6.52
C GLU A 176 -14.44 -2.78 -7.32
N LYS A 177 -15.36 -2.01 -6.72
CA LYS A 177 -16.55 -1.52 -7.41
C LYS A 177 -16.22 -0.54 -8.55
N ILE A 178 -15.19 0.27 -8.38
CA ILE A 178 -14.71 1.21 -9.39
C ILE A 178 -13.96 0.46 -10.49
N SER A 179 -13.09 -0.48 -10.12
CA SER A 179 -12.31 -1.28 -11.07
C SER A 179 -13.17 -2.13 -12.01
N ILE A 180 -14.38 -2.51 -11.60
CA ILE A 180 -15.35 -3.25 -12.44
C ILE A 180 -16.11 -2.32 -13.42
N SER A 181 -16.01 -1.01 -13.25
CA SER A 181 -16.80 -0.03 -14.03
C SER A 181 -16.08 0.52 -15.28
N PHE A 182 -14.95 -0.09 -15.68
CA PHE A 182 -14.15 0.27 -16.86
C PHE A 182 -14.02 -0.88 -17.86
#